data_AF-A0A814Q8H6-F1
#
_entry.id   AF-A0A814Q8H6-F1
#
_cell.length_a   1.000
_cell.length_b   1.000
_cell.length_c   1.000
_cell.angle_alpha   90.00
_cell.angle_beta   90.00
_cell.angle_gamma   90.00
#
_symmetry.space_group_name_H-M   'P 1'
#
loop_
_entity.id
_entity.type
_entity.pdbx_description
1 polymer ?
#
loop_
_entity_poly.entity_id
_entity_poly.type
_entity_poly.pdbx_seq_one_letter_code
_entity_poly.pdbx_strand_id
1 'polypeptide(L)'
;MALEKPETEIMSRPPSNRKNDHLLNMKLLVHAYLFIAIMVSVSVVLIITQVTWFSEIFSTAPVSAKYVMPTIGFGIGWLVIDEFRKLCVRKFPHSIIAKIAW
;
A
#
# COMPACT_ATOMS: atom_id res chain seq x y z
N MET A 1 -11.27 -23.06 21.42
CA MET A 1 -12.19 -21.91 21.47
C MET A 1 -11.96 -21.24 22.80
N ALA A 2 -11.14 -20.18 22.85
CA ALA A 2 -10.81 -19.49 24.09
C ALA A 2 -12.06 -18.76 24.59
N LEU A 3 -12.65 -19.25 25.67
CA LEU A 3 -13.88 -18.71 26.25
C LEU A 3 -13.51 -17.47 27.07
N GLU A 4 -13.74 -16.29 26.50
CA GLU A 4 -13.56 -15.02 27.21
C GLU A 4 -14.60 -14.90 28.35
N LYS A 5 -14.20 -14.25 29.44
CA LYS A 5 -15.01 -14.17 30.68
C LYS A 5 -16.30 -13.39 30.40
N PRO A 6 -17.49 -13.88 30.84
CA PRO A 6 -18.75 -13.22 30.56
C PRO A 6 -18.81 -11.87 31.29
N GLU A 7 -18.65 -10.78 30.55
CA GLU A 7 -18.87 -9.42 31.02
C GLU A 7 -20.38 -9.17 31.07
N THR A 8 -20.95 -9.00 32.26
CA THR A 8 -22.40 -8.76 32.48
C THR A 8 -22.91 -7.46 31.87
N GLU A 9 -22.00 -6.61 31.40
CA GLU A 9 -22.29 -5.28 30.85
C GLU A 9 -22.72 -5.31 29.37
N ILE A 10 -22.51 -6.42 28.65
CA ILE A 10 -22.78 -6.50 27.19
C ILE A 10 -24.28 -6.49 26.86
N MET A 11 -25.12 -6.99 27.78
CA MET A 11 -26.59 -6.98 27.60
C MET A 11 -27.20 -5.59 27.83
N SER A 12 -26.46 -4.69 28.48
CA SER A 12 -26.92 -3.32 28.78
C SER A 12 -26.65 -2.36 27.62
N ARG A 13 -25.81 -2.75 26.66
CA ARG A 13 -25.40 -1.93 25.53
C ARG A 13 -26.46 -2.06 24.42
N PRO A 14 -26.92 -0.95 23.83
CA PRO A 14 -27.87 -1.01 22.71
C PRO A 14 -27.25 -1.78 21.53
N PRO A 15 -28.03 -2.60 20.79
CA PRO A 15 -27.51 -3.42 19.71
C PRO A 15 -26.89 -2.53 18.62
N SER A 16 -25.64 -2.84 18.22
CA SER A 16 -24.94 -2.14 17.13
C SER A 16 -25.80 -2.12 15.87
N ASN A 17 -25.94 -0.93 15.28
CA ASN A 17 -26.87 -0.69 14.21
C ASN A 17 -26.20 -0.95 12.86
N ARG A 18 -26.43 -2.15 12.29
CA ARG A 18 -25.81 -2.65 11.05
C ARG A 18 -25.94 -1.73 9.82
N LYS A 19 -26.91 -0.80 9.80
CA LYS A 19 -27.08 0.18 8.71
C LYS A 19 -26.15 1.38 8.81
N ASN A 20 -25.76 1.77 10.02
CA ASN A 20 -24.90 2.92 10.28
C ASN A 20 -23.43 2.50 10.51
N ASP A 21 -23.24 1.33 11.13
CA ASP A 21 -21.92 0.76 11.40
C ASP A 21 -21.49 -0.12 10.22
N HIS A 22 -21.25 0.52 9.07
CA HIS A 22 -20.79 -0.21 7.89
C HIS A 22 -19.38 -0.76 8.19
N LEU A 23 -19.31 -2.07 8.43
CA LEU A 23 -18.07 -2.81 8.70
C LEU A 23 -17.02 -2.63 7.58
N LEU A 24 -17.49 -2.27 6.39
CA LEU A 24 -16.68 -1.94 5.22
C LEU A 24 -16.64 -0.42 5.03
N ASN A 25 -15.74 0.23 5.77
CA ASN A 25 -15.49 1.65 5.64
C ASN A 25 -14.69 1.96 4.38
N MET A 26 -14.94 3.08 3.70
CA MET A 26 -14.17 3.48 2.50
C MET A 26 -12.66 3.56 2.78
N LYS A 27 -12.27 4.02 3.98
CA LYS A 27 -10.86 4.03 4.39
C LYS A 27 -10.27 2.62 4.46
N LEU A 28 -11.05 1.63 4.94
CA LEU A 28 -10.65 0.22 4.99
C LEU A 28 -10.54 -0.38 3.59
N LEU A 29 -11.51 -0.08 2.72
CA LEU A 29 -11.52 -0.54 1.32
C LEU A 29 -10.32 0.00 0.54
N VAL A 30 -9.96 1.27 0.71
CA VAL A 30 -8.78 1.86 0.07
C VAL A 30 -7.50 1.19 0.54
N HIS A 31 -7.34 0.94 1.85
CA HIS A 31 -6.16 0.22 2.35
C HIS A 31 -6.06 -1.20 1.78
N ALA A 32 -7.17 -1.95 1.79
CA ALA A 32 -7.20 -3.30 1.25
C ALA A 32 -6.88 -3.32 -0.25
N TYR A 33 -7.47 -2.40 -1.02
CA TYR A 33 -7.24 -2.28 -2.45
C TYR A 33 -5.79 -1.91 -2.79
N LEU A 34 -5.17 -1.03 -1.99
CA LEU A 34 -3.76 -0.64 -2.15
C LEU A 34 -2.84 -1.85 -1.99
N PHE A 35 -3.03 -2.67 -0.96
CA PHE A 35 -2.23 -3.89 -0.77
C PHE A 35 -2.41 -4.89 -1.92
N ILE A 36 -3.65 -5.11 -2.37
CA ILE A 36 -3.94 -6.01 -3.49
C ILE A 36 -3.28 -5.47 -4.78
N ALA A 37 -3.38 -4.16 -5.04
CA ALA A 37 -2.81 -3.53 -6.23
C ALA A 37 -1.29 -3.68 -6.29
N ILE A 38 -0.58 -3.56 -5.15
CA ILE A 38 0.87 -3.80 -5.11
C ILE A 38 1.20 -5.25 -5.48
N MET A 39 0.48 -6.23 -4.92
CA MET A 39 0.73 -7.64 -5.24
C MET A 39 0.46 -7.96 -6.72
N VAL A 40 -0.62 -7.40 -7.29
CA VAL A 40 -0.96 -7.56 -8.71
C VAL A 40 0.07 -6.88 -9.62
N SER A 41 0.55 -5.70 -9.26
CA SER A 41 1.57 -5.00 -10.04
C SER A 41 2.87 -5.81 -10.12
N VAL A 42 3.31 -6.38 -9.00
CA VAL A 42 4.51 -7.24 -8.96
C VAL A 42 4.30 -8.53 -9.75
N SER A 43 3.15 -9.18 -9.62
CA SER A 43 2.88 -10.43 -10.34
C SER A 43 2.81 -10.22 -11.85
N VAL A 44 2.21 -9.13 -12.33
CA VAL A 44 2.18 -8.79 -13.76
C VAL A 44 3.58 -8.59 -14.32
N VAL A 45 4.46 -7.87 -13.60
CA VAL A 45 5.87 -7.68 -14.02
C VAL A 45 6.61 -9.01 -14.11
N LEU A 46 6.40 -9.92 -13.15
CA LEU A 46 7.03 -11.25 -13.18
C LEU A 46 6.49 -12.10 -14.34
N ILE A 47 5.19 -12.10 -14.58
CA ILE A 47 4.56 -12.84 -15.68
C ILE A 47 5.10 -12.36 -17.03
N ILE A 48 5.14 -11.05 -17.26
CA ILE A 48 5.61 -10.49 -18.54
C ILE A 48 7.10 -10.78 -18.79
N THR A 49 7.93 -10.77 -17.74
CA THR A 49 9.39 -10.92 -17.89
C THR A 49 9.88 -12.37 -17.89
N GLN A 50 9.19 -13.27 -17.19
CA GLN A 50 9.63 -14.67 -17.04
C GLN A 50 8.91 -15.64 -17.98
N VAL A 51 7.78 -15.26 -18.57
CA VAL A 51 7.00 -16.13 -19.46
C VAL A 51 7.44 -15.94 -20.91
N THR A 52 8.15 -16.94 -21.43
CA THR A 52 8.67 -16.99 -22.81
C THR A 52 7.59 -16.84 -23.89
N TRP A 53 6.38 -17.37 -23.65
CA TRP A 53 5.23 -17.22 -24.56
C TRP A 53 4.85 -15.74 -24.81
N PHE A 54 4.98 -14.88 -23.80
CA PHE A 54 4.69 -13.45 -23.95
C PHE A 54 5.80 -12.71 -24.70
N SER A 55 7.06 -13.07 -24.44
CA SER A 55 8.22 -12.51 -25.14
C SER A 55 8.21 -12.82 -26.64
N GLU A 56 7.74 -14.00 -27.03
CA GLU A 56 7.60 -14.41 -28.44
C GLU A 56 6.52 -13.61 -29.19
N ILE A 57 5.37 -13.33 -28.55
CA ILE A 57 4.26 -12.59 -29.16
C ILE A 57 4.60 -11.11 -29.37
N PHE A 58 5.32 -10.49 -28.43
CA PHE A 58 5.69 -9.07 -28.50
C PHE A 58 7.04 -8.81 -29.17
N SER A 59 7.74 -9.85 -29.66
CA SER A 59 9.10 -9.76 -30.21
C SER A 59 10.09 -9.03 -29.29
N THR A 60 9.92 -9.19 -27.97
CA THR A 60 10.81 -8.62 -26.95
C THR A 60 11.84 -9.68 -26.53
N ALA A 61 13.13 -9.32 -26.55
CA ALA A 61 14.18 -10.21 -26.05
C ALA A 61 13.94 -10.52 -24.54
N PRO A 62 14.27 -11.72 -24.05
CA PRO A 62 14.11 -12.06 -22.63
C PRO A 62 14.94 -11.10 -21.77
N VAL A 63 14.26 -10.19 -21.09
CA VAL A 63 14.89 -9.17 -20.25
C VAL A 63 15.29 -9.84 -18.93
N SER A 64 16.60 -10.03 -18.74
CA SER A 64 17.14 -10.54 -17.48
C SER A 64 16.69 -9.66 -16.30
N ALA A 65 16.35 -10.30 -15.17
CA ALA A 65 15.88 -9.63 -13.95
C ALA A 65 16.79 -8.48 -13.48
N LYS A 66 18.07 -8.49 -13.88
CA LYS A 66 19.04 -7.41 -13.62
C LYS A 66 18.57 -6.03 -14.13
N TYR A 67 17.82 -5.97 -15.22
CA TYR A 67 17.31 -4.72 -15.78
C TYR A 67 16.02 -4.21 -15.12
N VAL A 68 15.38 -5.01 -14.28
CA VAL A 68 14.24 -4.59 -13.44
C VAL A 68 14.75 -3.88 -12.18
N MET A 69 16.00 -4.13 -11.77
CA MET A 69 16.62 -3.52 -10.58
C MET A 69 16.52 -1.98 -10.48
N PRO A 70 16.64 -1.19 -11.58
CA PRO A 70 16.49 0.26 -11.51
C PRO A 70 15.13 0.70 -10.97
N THR A 71 14.04 -0.01 -11.27
CA THR A 71 12.69 0.39 -10.79
C THR A 71 12.58 0.23 -9.27
N ILE A 72 13.21 -0.80 -8.71
CA ILE A 72 13.31 -1.01 -7.27
C ILE A 72 14.19 0.09 -6.63
N GLY A 73 15.33 0.40 -7.27
CA GLY A 73 16.21 1.48 -6.81
C GLY A 73 15.52 2.85 -6.78
N PHE A 74 14.78 3.20 -7.84
CA PHE A 74 14.00 4.42 -7.91
C PHE A 74 12.85 4.44 -6.89
N GLY A 75 12.16 3.32 -6.67
CA GLY A 75 11.10 3.22 -5.67
C GLY A 75 11.61 3.47 -4.24
N ILE A 76 12.74 2.87 -3.88
CA ILE A 76 13.38 3.11 -2.58
C ILE A 76 13.84 4.56 -2.45
N GLY A 77 14.47 5.11 -3.50
CA GLY A 77 14.89 6.51 -3.53
C GLY A 77 13.71 7.47 -3.33
N TRP A 78 12.57 7.21 -3.97
CA TRP A 78 11.37 8.01 -3.80
C TRP A 78 10.83 7.97 -2.37
N LEU A 79 10.80 6.80 -1.73
CA LEU A 79 10.40 6.67 -0.33
C LEU A 79 11.32 7.43 0.61
N VAL A 80 12.63 7.37 0.38
CA VAL A 80 13.62 8.13 1.18
C VAL A 80 13.39 9.64 1.03
N ILE A 81 13.13 10.12 -0.19
CA ILE A 81 12.85 11.53 -0.45
C ILE A 81 11.55 11.96 0.24
N ASP A 82 10.49 11.15 0.20
CA ASP A 82 9.22 11.47 0.86
C ASP A 82 9.35 11.48 2.40
N GLU A 83 10.09 10.53 2.96
CA GLU A 83 10.32 10.49 4.40
C GLU A 83 11.23 11.63 4.86
N PHE A 84 12.27 11.95 4.07
CA PHE A 84 13.13 13.11 4.29
C PHE A 84 12.32 14.41 4.27
N ARG A 85 11.38 14.56 3.32
CA ARG A 85 10.45 15.69 3.27
C ARG A 85 9.60 15.78 4.54
N LYS A 86 9.02 14.67 5.01
CA LYS A 86 8.25 14.63 6.28
C LYS A 86 9.14 15.01 7.47
N LEU A 87 10.38 14.55 7.51
CA LEU A 87 11.34 14.88 8.58
C LEU A 87 11.68 16.37 8.60
N CYS A 88 11.93 16.98 7.43
CA CYS A 88 12.22 18.41 7.30
C CYS A 88 11.04 19.29 7.77
N VAL A 89 9.80 18.93 7.41
CA VAL A 89 8.60 19.67 7.84
C VAL A 89 8.35 19.51 9.35
N ARG A 90 8.61 18.33 9.92
CA ARG A 90 8.47 18.09 11.38
C ARG A 90 9.52 18.85 12.19
N LYS A 91 10.73 19.02 11.69
CA LYS A 91 11.84 19.66 12.42
C LYS A 91 11.85 21.19 12.28
N PHE A 92 11.30 21.75 11.21
CA PHE A 92 11.27 23.19 10.96
C PHE A 92 9.88 23.68 10.50
N PRO A 93 8.90 23.79 11.42
CA PRO A 93 7.52 24.15 11.09
C PRO A 93 7.34 25.61 10.61
N HIS A 94 8.31 26.50 10.83
CA HIS A 94 8.20 27.92 10.47
C HIS A 94 9.17 28.39 9.37
N SER A 95 9.84 27.45 8.68
CA SER A 95 10.73 27.77 7.55
C SER A 95 9.96 27.83 6.22
N ILE A 96 10.50 28.55 5.23
CA ILE A 96 9.97 28.67 3.85
C ILE A 96 9.70 27.28 3.23
N ILE A 97 10.45 26.26 3.65
CA ILE A 97 10.31 24.85 3.25
C ILE A 97 8.92 24.29 3.61
N ALA A 98 8.35 24.69 4.75
CA ALA A 98 7.00 24.26 5.16
C ALA A 98 5.91 24.90 4.29
N LYS A 99 6.20 26.06 3.67
CA LYS A 99 5.27 26.80 2.81
C LYS A 99 5.28 26.31 1.36
N ILE A 100 6.38 25.70 0.91
CA ILE A 100 6.51 25.03 -0.40
C ILE A 100 6.02 23.56 -0.34
N ALA A 101 5.90 22.99 0.86
CA ALA A 101 5.48 21.61 1.08
C ALA A 101 3.97 21.36 0.96
N TRP A 102 3.19 22.39 0.57
CA TRP A 102 1.74 22.33 0.34
C TRP A 102 1.41 22.66 -1.11
#